data_AF-A0A847D176-F1
#
_entry.id   AF-A0A847D176-F1
#
_cell.length_a   1.000
_cell.length_b   1.000
_cell.length_c   1.000
_cell.angle_alpha   90.00
_cell.angle_beta   90.00
_cell.angle_gamma   90.00
#
_symmetry.space_group_name_H-M   'P 1'
#
loop_
_entity.id
_entity.type
_entity.pdbx_description
1 polymer ?
#
loop_
_entity_poly.entity_id
_entity_poly.type
_entity_poly.pdbx_seq_one_letter_code
_entity_poly.pdbx_strand_id
1 'polypeptide(L)'
;MSKKTKKVSKDEIASSKEPKQLDLDIKEPFKNKLYKAKRNFDFAVLRLEVIKFLKDPLVWSVIICGFSLSIFQINLIMANIGKMPTLVPLLKFYNSPLDILSPKEFLYTIPSLCIFITLLTLFSVSRNYNREKSLSKILLICSSASTILLSIILIQLIKT
;
A
#
# COMPACT_ATOMS: atom_id res chain seq x y z
N MET A 1 -26.15 -6.22 -46.63
CA MET A 1 -25.37 -6.37 -45.38
C MET A 1 -25.36 -5.06 -44.63
N SER A 2 -25.93 -5.00 -43.42
CA SER A 2 -25.69 -3.90 -42.49
C SER A 2 -25.83 -4.45 -41.07
N LYS A 3 -24.69 -4.62 -40.38
CA LYS A 3 -24.60 -5.07 -38.99
C LYS A 3 -25.05 -3.91 -38.10
N LYS A 4 -26.25 -4.00 -37.53
CA LYS A 4 -26.66 -3.12 -36.43
C LYS A 4 -25.94 -3.57 -35.16
N THR A 5 -24.93 -2.81 -34.76
CA THR A 5 -24.24 -2.93 -33.47
C THR A 5 -25.24 -2.64 -32.36
N LYS A 6 -25.66 -3.68 -31.63
CA LYS A 6 -26.52 -3.58 -30.45
C LYS A 6 -25.72 -2.84 -29.37
N LYS A 7 -26.10 -1.59 -29.06
CA LYS A 7 -25.58 -0.84 -27.92
C LYS A 7 -26.08 -1.53 -26.65
N VAL A 8 -25.20 -2.27 -25.99
CA VAL A 8 -25.45 -2.85 -24.67
C VAL A 8 -25.56 -1.67 -23.69
N SER A 9 -26.75 -1.48 -23.13
CA SER A 9 -27.03 -0.48 -22.11
C SER A 9 -26.28 -0.80 -20.83
N LYS A 10 -25.74 0.23 -20.19
CA LYS A 10 -24.99 0.17 -18.91
C LYS A 10 -25.80 -0.43 -17.73
N ASP A 11 -27.07 -0.72 -17.92
CA ASP A 11 -27.97 -1.23 -16.90
C ASP A 11 -27.83 -2.76 -16.67
N GLU A 12 -27.33 -3.53 -17.64
CA GLU A 12 -27.21 -5.00 -17.48
C GLU A 12 -26.03 -5.41 -16.58
N ILE A 13 -25.01 -4.56 -16.43
CA ILE A 13 -23.82 -4.85 -15.62
C ILE A 13 -24.08 -4.61 -14.12
N ALA A 14 -25.21 -3.99 -13.75
CA ALA A 14 -25.59 -3.73 -12.36
C ALA A 14 -26.35 -4.89 -11.68
N SER A 15 -26.46 -6.05 -12.33
CA SER A 15 -27.22 -7.21 -11.84
C SER A 15 -26.47 -8.12 -10.83
N SER A 16 -25.25 -7.75 -10.41
CA SER A 16 -24.52 -8.44 -9.34
C SER A 16 -24.87 -7.93 -7.94
N LYS A 17 -26.11 -7.49 -7.71
CA LYS A 17 -26.57 -6.93 -6.43
C LYS A 17 -27.76 -7.73 -5.92
N GLU A 18 -27.55 -8.37 -4.76
CA GLU A 18 -28.48 -9.01 -3.81
C GLU A 18 -29.85 -9.49 -4.36
N PRO A 19 -30.25 -10.76 -4.14
CA PRO A 19 -31.51 -11.29 -4.69
C PRO A 19 -32.68 -10.42 -4.24
N LYS A 20 -33.23 -9.66 -5.19
CA LYS A 20 -34.40 -8.81 -4.98
C LYS A 20 -35.59 -9.74 -4.75
N GLN A 21 -36.02 -9.85 -3.50
CA GLN A 21 -37.22 -10.57 -3.11
C GLN A 21 -38.38 -10.08 -3.98
N LEU A 22 -39.18 -11.02 -4.52
CA LEU A 22 -40.38 -10.70 -5.27
C LEU A 22 -41.22 -9.71 -4.43
N ASP A 23 -41.56 -8.54 -4.98
CA ASP A 23 -42.44 -7.51 -4.36
C ASP A 23 -43.88 -8.03 -4.26
N LEU A 24 -44.05 -9.13 -3.53
CA LEU A 24 -45.32 -9.44 -2.89
C LEU A 24 -45.42 -8.41 -1.76
N ASP A 25 -46.51 -7.66 -1.73
CA ASP A 25 -46.83 -6.54 -0.80
C ASP A 25 -46.99 -7.00 0.67
N ILE A 26 -46.21 -8.01 1.08
CA ILE A 26 -46.16 -8.60 2.40
C ILE A 26 -45.40 -7.62 3.29
N LYS A 27 -46.14 -7.02 4.22
CA LYS A 27 -45.63 -6.08 5.22
C LYS A 27 -44.44 -6.69 5.94
N GLU A 28 -43.25 -6.11 5.73
CA GLU A 28 -42.02 -6.59 6.36
C GLU A 28 -42.20 -6.66 7.90
N PRO A 29 -41.81 -7.76 8.56
CA PRO A 29 -41.93 -7.87 10.01
C PRO A 29 -41.05 -6.82 10.68
N PHE A 30 -41.53 -6.23 11.79
CA PHE A 30 -40.83 -5.16 12.52
C PHE A 30 -39.37 -5.49 12.86
N LYS A 31 -39.07 -6.77 13.13
CA LYS A 31 -37.70 -7.26 13.34
C LYS A 31 -36.79 -7.00 12.13
N ASN A 32 -37.27 -7.21 10.91
CA ASN A 32 -36.47 -7.01 9.69
C ASN A 32 -36.14 -5.52 9.48
N LYS A 33 -37.08 -4.62 9.79
CA LYS A 33 -36.84 -3.17 9.78
C LYS A 33 -35.76 -2.76 10.78
N LEU A 34 -35.76 -3.34 11.99
CA LEU A 34 -34.73 -3.09 13.00
C LEU A 34 -33.36 -3.64 12.58
N TYR A 35 -33.29 -4.84 12.01
CA TYR A 35 -32.03 -5.39 11.48
C TYR A 35 -31.47 -4.55 10.33
N LYS A 36 -32.33 -4.03 9.44
CA LYS A 36 -31.93 -3.13 8.35
C LYS A 36 -31.39 -1.80 8.89
N ALA A 37 -32.02 -1.25 9.93
CA ALA A 37 -31.53 -0.05 10.61
C ALA A 37 -30.18 -0.29 11.31
N LYS A 38 -30.02 -1.42 12.02
CA LYS A 38 -28.75 -1.81 12.65
C LYS A 38 -27.63 -1.96 11.62
N ARG A 39 -27.89 -2.66 10.50
CA ARG A 39 -26.96 -2.82 9.39
C ARG A 39 -26.52 -1.45 8.84
N ASN A 40 -27.46 -0.52 8.62
CA ASN A 40 -27.14 0.83 8.14
C ASN A 40 -26.29 1.62 9.14
N PHE A 41 -26.53 1.45 10.44
CA PHE A 41 -25.71 2.06 11.48
C PHE A 41 -24.28 1.49 11.49
N ASP A 42 -24.13 0.17 11.43
CA ASP A 42 -22.82 -0.49 11.36
C ASP A 42 -22.01 -0.01 10.13
N PHE A 43 -22.66 0.13 8.96
CA PHE A 43 -22.04 0.70 7.78
C PHE A 43 -21.65 2.18 7.94
N ALA A 44 -22.47 2.97 8.63
CA ALA A 44 -22.16 4.38 8.90
C ALA A 44 -20.93 4.51 9.81
N VAL A 45 -20.84 3.68 10.87
CA VAL A 45 -19.69 3.63 11.77
C VAL A 45 -18.43 3.24 11.00
N LEU A 46 -18.49 2.17 10.20
CA LEU A 46 -17.37 1.74 9.36
C LEU A 46 -16.92 2.86 8.39
N ARG A 47 -17.87 3.58 7.79
CA ARG A 47 -17.55 4.71 6.90
C ARG A 47 -16.84 5.85 7.64
N LEU A 48 -17.26 6.16 8.86
CA LEU A 48 -16.60 7.17 9.70
C LEU A 48 -15.18 6.73 10.08
N GLU A 49 -14.96 5.46 10.38
CA GLU A 49 -13.64 4.90 10.68
C GLU A 49 -12.69 5.02 9.48
N VAL A 50 -13.16 4.65 8.29
CA VAL A 50 -12.39 4.79 7.05
C VAL A 50 -12.04 6.25 6.78
N ILE A 51 -13.00 7.18 6.93
CA ILE A 51 -12.74 8.62 6.76
C ILE A 51 -11.71 9.12 7.77
N LYS A 52 -11.78 8.66 9.02
CA LYS A 52 -10.82 9.02 10.07
C LYS A 52 -9.41 8.52 9.74
N PHE A 53 -9.29 7.31 9.20
CA PHE A 53 -8.02 6.77 8.71
C PHE A 53 -7.47 7.57 7.54
N LEU A 54 -8.30 7.86 6.52
CA LEU A 54 -7.89 8.66 5.36
C LEU A 54 -7.55 10.11 5.72
N LYS A 55 -8.01 10.62 6.86
CA LYS A 55 -7.65 11.96 7.34
C LYS A 55 -6.40 11.97 8.23
N ASP A 56 -5.80 10.81 8.51
CA ASP A 56 -4.61 10.74 9.36
C ASP A 56 -3.38 11.28 8.61
N PRO A 57 -2.79 12.40 9.05
CA PRO A 57 -1.64 13.01 8.36
C PRO A 57 -0.40 12.11 8.39
N LEU A 58 -0.27 11.23 9.39
CA LEU A 58 0.88 10.34 9.51
C LEU A 58 0.87 9.28 8.39
N VAL A 59 -0.32 8.77 8.04
CA VAL A 59 -0.50 7.81 6.96
C VAL A 59 -0.08 8.44 5.62
N TRP A 60 -0.55 9.65 5.36
CA TRP A 60 -0.16 10.40 4.15
C TRP A 60 1.32 10.71 4.09
N SER A 61 1.93 11.07 5.22
CA SER A 61 3.37 11.28 5.31
C SER A 61 4.15 10.04 4.89
N VAL A 62 3.78 8.85 5.39
CA VAL A 62 4.43 7.59 5.01
C VAL A 62 4.25 7.28 3.52
N ILE A 63 3.05 7.49 2.96
CA ILE A 63 2.80 7.28 1.53
C ILE A 63 3.68 8.21 0.69
N ILE A 64 3.63 9.52 0.96
CA ILE A 64 4.36 10.52 0.17
C ILE A 64 5.86 10.32 0.31
N CYS A 65 6.38 10.17 1.53
CA CYS A 65 7.80 9.93 1.77
C CYS A 65 8.27 8.61 1.18
N GLY A 66 7.51 7.51 1.36
CA GLY A 66 7.87 6.20 0.83
C GLY A 66 7.95 6.20 -0.70
N PHE A 67 6.97 6.79 -1.38
CA PHE A 67 6.99 6.93 -2.84
C PHE A 67 8.12 7.85 -3.32
N SER A 68 8.28 9.02 -2.70
CA SER A 68 9.32 9.98 -3.05
C SER A 68 10.73 9.38 -2.90
N LEU A 69 11.00 8.72 -1.77
CA LEU A 69 12.29 8.07 -1.52
C LEU A 69 12.53 6.89 -2.47
N SER A 70 11.50 6.11 -2.80
CA SER A 70 11.64 5.01 -3.77
C SER A 70 12.02 5.53 -5.16
N ILE A 71 11.37 6.61 -5.63
CA ILE A 71 11.70 7.26 -6.90
C ILE A 71 13.13 7.83 -6.86
N PHE A 72 13.48 8.49 -5.76
CA PHE A 72 14.83 9.03 -5.54
C PHE A 72 15.90 7.93 -5.63
N GLN A 73 15.69 6.79 -4.95
CA GLN A 73 16.60 5.64 -5.00
C GLN A 73 16.77 5.11 -6.43
N ILE A 74 15.68 4.94 -7.18
CA ILE A 74 15.72 4.48 -8.58
C ILE A 74 16.51 5.46 -9.45
N ASN A 75 16.19 6.75 -9.36
CA ASN A 75 16.88 7.79 -10.14
C ASN A 75 18.38 7.84 -9.83
N LEU A 76 18.74 7.70 -8.55
CA LEU A 76 20.13 7.74 -8.10
C LEU A 76 20.93 6.54 -8.66
N ILE A 77 20.33 5.35 -8.69
CA ILE A 77 20.93 4.17 -9.34
C ILE A 77 21.08 4.43 -10.83
N MET A 78 20.03 4.88 -11.53
CA MET A 78 20.08 5.13 -12.98
C MET A 78 21.15 6.15 -13.38
N ALA A 79 21.31 7.22 -12.60
CA ALA A 79 22.30 8.27 -12.88
C ALA A 79 23.76 7.81 -12.68
N ASN A 80 23.99 6.83 -11.81
CA ASN A 80 25.34 6.41 -11.42
C ASN A 80 25.73 5.01 -11.91
N ILE A 81 24.81 4.25 -12.51
CA ILE A 81 25.04 2.86 -12.94
C ILE A 81 26.23 2.71 -13.91
N GLY A 82 26.48 3.72 -14.75
CA GLY A 82 27.61 3.72 -15.70
C GLY A 82 28.96 4.09 -15.06
N LYS A 83 28.96 4.70 -13.88
CA LYS A 83 30.17 5.11 -13.14
C LYS A 83 30.55 4.12 -12.04
N MET A 84 29.64 3.22 -11.67
CA MET A 84 29.89 2.25 -10.61
C MET A 84 30.82 1.13 -11.08
N PRO A 85 31.73 0.67 -10.20
CA PRO A 85 32.49 -0.55 -10.44
C PRO A 85 31.54 -1.74 -10.62
N THR A 86 32.01 -2.80 -11.28
CA THR A 86 31.24 -4.04 -11.49
C THR A 86 30.76 -4.67 -10.18
N LEU A 87 31.48 -4.37 -9.09
CA LEU A 87 31.24 -4.89 -7.77
C LEU A 87 31.18 -3.76 -6.73
N VAL A 88 30.18 -3.81 -5.87
CA VAL A 88 29.84 -2.78 -4.88
C VAL A 88 29.75 -3.42 -3.49
N PRO A 89 30.31 -2.78 -2.44
CA PRO A 89 30.33 -3.34 -1.09
C PRO A 89 28.99 -3.20 -0.37
N LEU A 90 28.08 -4.15 -0.55
CA LEU A 90 26.69 -4.00 -0.12
C LEU A 90 26.42 -3.93 1.38
N LEU A 91 27.36 -4.29 2.24
CA LEU A 91 27.27 -4.16 3.70
C LEU A 91 28.52 -4.82 4.23
N LYS A 92 29.49 -4.07 4.76
CA LYS A 92 30.69 -4.72 5.26
C LYS A 92 31.38 -4.08 6.42
N PHE A 93 31.35 -4.82 7.52
CA PHE A 93 32.51 -4.92 8.41
C PHE A 93 32.57 -6.23 9.21
N TYR A 94 31.43 -6.88 9.54
CA TYR A 94 31.45 -7.87 10.64
C TYR A 94 31.30 -9.36 10.31
N ASN A 95 30.80 -9.79 9.14
CA ASN A 95 30.44 -11.21 8.94
C ASN A 95 31.38 -12.04 8.05
N SER A 96 32.13 -11.45 7.11
CA SER A 96 33.11 -12.20 6.31
C SER A 96 33.97 -11.25 5.44
N PRO A 97 35.30 -11.32 5.49
CA PRO A 97 36.19 -10.41 4.76
C PRO A 97 36.32 -10.72 3.26
N LEU A 98 35.94 -11.90 2.78
CA LEU A 98 36.17 -12.31 1.36
C LEU A 98 35.08 -11.82 0.39
N ASP A 99 33.81 -11.84 0.77
CA ASP A 99 32.70 -11.46 -0.14
C ASP A 99 32.41 -9.95 -0.16
N ILE A 100 33.46 -9.09 -0.27
CA ILE A 100 33.25 -7.61 -0.23
C ILE A 100 32.50 -7.14 -1.48
N LEU A 101 32.59 -8.02 -2.45
CA LEU A 101 32.39 -7.96 -3.84
C LEU A 101 30.98 -8.10 -4.43
N SER A 102 29.92 -7.33 -4.12
CA SER A 102 28.58 -7.74 -4.64
C SER A 102 28.30 -7.18 -6.05
N PRO A 103 27.77 -7.96 -7.01
CA PRO A 103 27.50 -7.43 -8.34
C PRO A 103 26.49 -6.28 -8.29
N LYS A 104 26.69 -5.28 -9.15
CA LYS A 104 25.88 -4.05 -9.23
C LYS A 104 24.35 -4.29 -9.33
N GLU A 105 23.92 -5.44 -9.82
CA GLU A 105 22.51 -5.82 -9.94
C GLU A 105 21.79 -5.84 -8.59
N PHE A 106 22.51 -6.16 -7.51
CA PHE A 106 21.92 -6.15 -6.18
C PHE A 106 21.53 -4.75 -5.68
N LEU A 107 22.03 -3.66 -6.27
CA LEU A 107 21.59 -2.31 -5.89
C LEU A 107 20.09 -2.11 -6.14
N TYR A 108 19.51 -2.81 -7.12
CA TYR A 108 18.07 -2.77 -7.37
C TYR A 108 17.23 -3.45 -6.28
N THR A 109 17.85 -4.26 -5.40
CA THR A 109 17.14 -4.87 -4.27
C THR A 109 16.73 -3.83 -3.23
N ILE A 110 17.51 -2.77 -3.03
CA ILE A 110 17.23 -1.72 -2.04
C ILE A 110 15.92 -0.98 -2.34
N PRO A 111 15.70 -0.41 -3.55
CA PRO A 111 14.42 0.21 -3.87
C PRO A 111 13.26 -0.77 -3.89
N SER A 112 13.47 -2.02 -4.34
CA SER A 112 12.44 -3.06 -4.29
C SER A 112 11.99 -3.33 -2.85
N LEU A 113 12.94 -3.39 -1.91
CA LEU A 113 12.69 -3.66 -0.50
C LEU A 113 12.01 -2.46 0.18
N CYS A 114 12.36 -1.23 -0.20
CA CYS A 114 11.69 0.00 0.23
C CYS A 114 10.21 0.01 -0.17
N ILE A 115 9.90 -0.33 -1.43
CA ILE A 115 8.53 -0.43 -1.94
C ILE A 115 7.77 -1.53 -1.20
N PHE A 116 8.40 -2.69 -1.03
CA PHE A 116 7.79 -3.83 -0.34
C PHE A 116 7.43 -3.51 1.12
N ILE A 117 8.35 -2.92 1.89
CA ILE A 117 8.08 -2.48 3.27
C ILE A 117 6.93 -1.49 3.30
N THR A 118 6.93 -0.50 2.41
CA THR A 118 5.89 0.53 2.37
C THR A 118 4.51 -0.08 2.10
N LEU A 119 4.40 -0.99 1.13
CA LEU A 119 3.15 -1.70 0.81
C LEU A 119 2.67 -2.61 1.94
N LEU A 120 3.58 -3.37 2.56
CA LEU A 120 3.26 -4.26 3.67
C LEU A 120 2.78 -3.47 4.90
N THR A 121 3.41 -2.33 5.18
CA THR A 121 2.99 -1.41 6.22
C THR A 121 1.59 -0.87 5.94
N LEU A 122 1.32 -0.39 4.72
CA LEU A 122 0.00 0.14 4.36
C LEU A 122 -1.10 -0.91 4.48
N PHE A 123 -0.84 -2.14 4.04
CA PHE A 123 -1.78 -3.25 4.20
C PHE A 123 -2.04 -3.58 5.68
N SER A 124 -0.97 -3.69 6.46
CA SER A 124 -1.05 -4.03 7.89
C SER A 124 -1.76 -2.95 8.70
N VAL A 125 -1.47 -1.68 8.41
CA VAL A 125 -2.12 -0.53 9.05
C VAL A 125 -3.59 -0.48 8.63
N SER A 126 -3.92 -0.63 7.36
CA SER A 126 -5.32 -0.61 6.90
C SER A 126 -6.19 -1.65 7.62
N ARG A 127 -5.64 -2.85 7.88
CA ARG A 127 -6.36 -3.91 8.59
C ARG A 127 -6.47 -3.67 10.10
N ASN A 128 -5.42 -3.13 10.72
CA ASN A 128 -5.30 -3.07 12.18
C ASN A 128 -5.53 -1.67 12.79
N TYR A 129 -5.74 -0.64 11.96
CA TYR A 129 -5.85 0.76 12.42
C TYR A 129 -6.91 0.97 13.49
N ASN A 130 -8.07 0.33 13.34
CA ASN A 130 -9.18 0.47 14.30
C ASN A 130 -9.00 -0.45 15.52
N ARG A 131 -8.44 -1.65 15.33
CA ARG A 131 -8.22 -2.62 16.41
C ARG A 131 -7.18 -2.11 17.41
N GLU A 132 -6.05 -1.60 16.91
CA GLU A 132 -4.93 -1.14 17.73
C GLU A 132 -4.28 0.12 17.14
N LYS A 133 -4.85 1.27 17.52
CA LYS A 133 -4.42 2.58 16.99
C LYS A 133 -2.97 2.93 17.34
N SER A 134 -2.52 2.63 18.56
CA SER A 134 -1.15 2.96 18.99
C SER A 134 -0.11 2.15 18.21
N LEU A 135 -0.31 0.84 18.11
CA LEU A 135 0.59 -0.07 17.40
C LEU A 135 0.67 0.27 15.92
N SER A 136 -0.46 0.61 15.30
CA SER A 136 -0.51 1.06 13.91
C SER A 136 0.31 2.32 13.66
N LYS A 137 0.32 3.28 14.61
CA LYS A 137 1.15 4.49 14.52
C LYS A 137 2.64 4.21 14.70
N ILE A 138 2.99 3.35 15.66
CA ILE A 138 4.39 2.93 15.87
C ILE A 138 4.91 2.23 14.61
N LEU A 139 4.09 1.38 13.99
CA LEU A 139 4.44 0.70 12.74
C LEU A 139 4.69 1.69 11.59
N LEU A 140 3.84 2.70 11.44
CA LEU A 140 4.04 3.78 10.45
C LEU A 140 5.38 4.51 10.67
N ILE A 141 5.69 4.86 11.91
CA ILE A 141 6.96 5.53 12.26
C ILE A 141 8.15 4.62 11.96
N CYS A 142 8.09 3.36 12.40
CA CYS A 142 9.16 2.38 12.17
C CYS A 142 9.40 2.14 10.66
N SER A 143 8.32 2.04 9.88
CA SER A 143 8.40 1.94 8.42
C SER A 143 9.07 3.17 7.81
N SER A 144 8.68 4.37 8.23
CA SER A 144 9.29 5.62 7.73
C SER A 144 10.79 5.68 8.03
N ALA A 145 11.19 5.36 9.26
CA ALA A 145 12.59 5.31 9.66
C ALA A 145 13.38 4.27 8.84
N SER A 146 12.79 3.10 8.59
CA SER A 146 13.40 2.05 7.77
C SER A 146 13.63 2.50 6.33
N THR A 147 12.66 3.19 5.71
CA THR A 147 12.82 3.72 4.33
C THR A 147 13.88 4.81 4.23
N ILE A 148 14.03 5.64 5.27
CA ILE A 148 15.09 6.65 5.35
C ILE A 148 16.46 5.97 5.48
N LEU A 149 16.59 4.99 6.37
CA LEU A 149 17.85 4.24 6.57
C LEU A 149 18.29 3.51 5.29
N LEU A 150 17.36 2.85 4.59
CA LEU A 150 17.65 2.22 3.31
C LEU A 150 18.16 3.23 2.26
N SER A 151 17.60 4.44 2.26
CA SER A 151 18.04 5.51 1.37
C SER A 151 19.45 5.99 1.70
N ILE A 152 19.76 6.15 2.99
CA ILE A 152 21.11 6.54 3.45
C ILE A 152 22.13 5.47 3.08
N ILE A 153 21.81 4.19 3.29
CA ILE A 153 22.67 3.06 2.90
C ILE A 153 22.95 3.12 1.40
N LEU A 154 21.93 3.33 0.56
CA LEU A 154 22.13 3.45 -0.89
C LEU A 154 23.05 4.62 -1.26
N ILE A 155 22.87 5.79 -0.64
CA ILE A 155 23.74 6.95 -0.88
C ILE A 155 25.19 6.62 -0.51
N GLN A 156 25.40 5.97 0.64
CA GLN A 156 26.73 5.58 1.09
C GLN A 156 27.39 4.58 0.13
N LEU A 157 26.62 3.60 -0.36
CA LEU A 157 27.09 2.60 -1.34
C LEU A 157 27.53 3.22 -2.66
N ILE A 158 26.91 4.33 -3.07
CA ILE A 158 27.16 4.96 -4.37
C ILE A 158 28.27 6.02 -4.29
N LYS A 159 28.48 6.61 -3.11
CA LYS A 159 29.58 7.55 -2.86
C LYS A 159 30.93 6.84 -2.63
N THR A 160 30.90 5.58 -2.20
CA THR A 160 32.09 4.75 -2.00
C THR A 160 32.67 4.30 -3.33
#